data_AF-A0A959ET01-F1
#
_entry.id   AF-A0A959ET01-F1
#
_cell.length_a   1.000
_cell.length_b   1.000
_cell.length_c   1.000
_cell.angle_alpha   90.00
_cell.angle_beta   90.00
_cell.angle_gamma   90.00
#
_symmetry.space_group_name_H-M   'P 1'
#
loop_
_entity.id
_entity.type
_entity.pdbx_description
1 polymer ?
#
loop_
_entity_poly.entity_id
_entity_poly.type
_entity_poly.pdbx_seq_one_letter_code
_entity_poly.pdbx_strand_id
1 'polypeptide(L)' 'SSMNDLVSAFTTDYHTGSLVPVFAYGPGSELFAGIYENTDIYYKMKAALGLDQKLDQ' A
#
# COMPACT_ATOMS: atom_id res chain seq x y z
N SER A 1 -33.19 4.43 21.67
CA SER A 1 -31.81 3.99 21.93
C SER A 1 -31.40 4.45 23.31
N SER A 2 -30.91 3.53 24.16
CA SER A 2 -30.30 3.88 25.44
C SER A 2 -28.92 4.50 25.16
N MET A 3 -28.45 5.44 25.98
CA MET A 3 -27.21 6.20 25.76
C MET A 3 -25.90 5.39 25.87
N ASN A 4 -25.95 4.05 25.96
CA ASN A 4 -24.78 3.20 26.20
C ASN A 4 -24.58 2.05 25.20
N ASP A 5 -25.41 1.97 24.14
CA ASP A 5 -25.29 0.93 23.12
C ASP A 5 -24.69 1.51 21.82
N LEU A 6 -23.41 1.23 21.57
CA LEU A 6 -22.79 1.49 20.27
C LEU A 6 -23.13 0.34 19.32
N VAL A 7 -23.93 0.62 18.30
CA VAL A 7 -24.26 -0.33 17.24
C VAL A 7 -23.38 -0.04 16.04
N SER A 8 -22.45 -0.95 15.74
CA SER A 8 -21.63 -0.88 14.52
C SER A 8 -22.37 -1.48 13.32
N ALA A 9 -22.25 -0.85 12.16
CA ALA A 9 -22.79 -1.36 10.90
C ALA A 9 -21.83 -1.08 9.74
N PHE A 10 -21.89 -1.91 8.69
CA PHE A 10 -21.25 -1.62 7.41
C PHE A 10 -22.17 -0.75 6.57
N THR A 11 -21.60 0.20 5.84
CA THR A 11 -22.37 1.08 4.92
C THR A 11 -22.78 0.36 3.65
N THR A 12 -22.01 -0.64 3.21
CA THR A 12 -22.21 -1.45 2.01
C THR A 12 -21.30 -2.69 2.06
N ASP A 13 -21.57 -3.67 1.19
CA ASP A 13 -20.73 -4.80 0.83
C ASP A 13 -19.71 -4.48 -0.30
N TYR A 14 -19.72 -3.27 -0.86
CA TYR A 14 -18.77 -2.83 -1.87
C TYR A 14 -17.44 -2.31 -1.29
N HIS A 15 -16.44 -2.18 -2.17
CA HIS A 15 -15.13 -1.61 -1.85
C HIS A 15 -15.21 -0.13 -1.45
N THR A 16 -14.28 0.30 -0.59
CA THR A 16 -14.06 1.72 -0.26
C THR A 16 -12.82 2.25 -0.98
N GLY A 17 -12.74 3.56 -1.19
CA GLY A 17 -11.54 4.24 -1.69
C GLY A 17 -10.52 4.59 -0.61
N SER A 18 -10.55 3.91 0.55
CA SER A 18 -9.61 4.18 1.63
C SER A 18 -8.20 3.75 1.23
N LEU A 19 -7.18 4.46 1.75
CA LEU A 19 -5.79 4.05 1.59
C LEU A 19 -5.58 2.65 2.17
N VAL A 20 -4.84 1.80 1.44
CA VAL A 20 -4.45 0.45 1.88
C VAL A 20 -3.00 0.47 2.34
N PRO A 21 -2.69 -0.02 3.55
CA PRO A 21 -1.32 -0.03 4.06
C PRO A 21 -0.47 -1.07 3.32
N VAL A 22 0.79 -0.72 3.04
CA VAL A 22 1.82 -1.62 2.51
C VAL A 22 2.92 -1.77 3.56
N PHE A 23 3.34 -3.01 3.80
CA PHE A 23 4.44 -3.34 4.72
C PHE A 23 5.58 -3.98 3.93
N ALA A 24 6.82 -3.56 4.21
CA ALA A 24 8.03 -4.11 3.59
C ALA A 24 9.10 -4.37 4.65
N TYR A 25 9.94 -5.37 4.41
CA TYR A 25 11.05 -5.75 5.31
C TYR A 25 12.23 -6.30 4.49
N GLY A 26 13.45 -6.07 4.99
CA GLY A 26 14.69 -6.50 4.35
C GLY A 26 15.33 -5.42 3.47
N PRO A 27 16.35 -5.77 2.67
CA PRO A 27 17.03 -4.84 1.77
C PRO A 27 16.05 -4.17 0.79
N GLY A 28 16.08 -2.83 0.69
CA GLY A 28 15.19 -2.07 -0.19
C GLY A 28 13.80 -1.79 0.39
N SER A 29 13.52 -2.19 1.64
CA SER A 29 12.23 -1.92 2.31
C SER A 29 11.94 -0.42 2.47
N GLU A 30 12.98 0.41 2.59
CA GLU A 30 12.91 1.86 2.64
C GLU A 30 12.23 2.48 1.40
N LEU A 31 12.23 1.78 0.26
CA LEU A 31 11.57 2.23 -0.97
C LEU A 31 10.04 2.24 -0.84
N PHE A 32 9.47 1.53 0.12
CA PHE A 32 8.01 1.36 0.31
C PHE A 32 7.45 2.21 1.46
N ALA A 33 8.17 3.24 1.89
CA ALA A 33 7.69 4.20 2.88
C ALA A 33 6.84 5.33 2.23
N GLY A 34 5.92 5.90 3.00
CA GLY A 34 5.10 7.04 2.59
C GLY A 34 3.81 6.67 1.85
N ILE A 35 3.21 7.67 1.21
CA ILE A 35 2.01 7.52 0.37
C ILE A 35 2.45 7.55 -1.09
N TYR A 36 2.03 6.57 -1.87
CA TYR A 36 2.37 6.42 -3.28
C TYR A 36 1.28 5.65 -4.03
N GLU A 37 1.31 5.73 -5.35
CA GLU A 37 0.34 5.04 -6.21
C GLU A 37 0.60 3.53 -6.24
N ASN A 38 -0.44 2.72 -6.38
CA ASN A 38 -0.27 1.27 -6.44
C ASN A 38 0.59 0.81 -7.63
N THR A 39 0.62 1.58 -8.72
CA THR A 39 1.49 1.33 -9.87
C THR A 39 2.98 1.45 -9.54
N ASP A 40 3.34 2.25 -8.51
CA ASP A 40 4.73 2.44 -8.11
C ASP A 40 5.33 1.18 -7.48
N ILE A 41 4.49 0.27 -6.96
CA ILE A 41 4.95 -1.00 -6.36
C ILE A 41 5.79 -1.80 -7.37
N TYR A 42 5.38 -1.85 -8.64
CA TYR A 42 6.13 -2.56 -9.68
C TYR A 42 7.55 -1.99 -9.85
N TYR A 43 7.68 -0.68 -9.96
CA TYR A 43 8.97 -0.01 -10.15
C TYR A 43 9.84 -0.11 -8.90
N LYS A 44 9.26 0.06 -7.71
CA LYS A 44 9.96 -0.11 -6.43
C LYS A 44 10.49 -1.53 -6.24
N MET A 45 9.73 -2.55 -6.65
CA MET A 45 10.18 -3.95 -6.63
C MET A 45 11.36 -4.18 -7.60
N LYS A 46 11.30 -3.63 -8.81
CA LYS A 46 12.44 -3.71 -9.75
C LYS A 46 13.69 -3.06 -9.18
N ALA A 47 13.57 -1.88 -8.60
CA ALA A 47 14.67 -1.19 -7.94
C ALA A 47 15.25 -2.03 -6.79
N ALA A 48 14.41 -2.58 -5.91
CA ALA A 48 14.83 -3.43 -4.79
C ALA A 48 15.56 -4.71 -5.25
N LEU A 49 15.18 -5.27 -6.40
CA LEU A 49 15.79 -6.46 -6.99
C LEU A 49 17.00 -6.15 -7.88
N GLY A 50 17.37 -4.88 -8.07
CA GLY A 50 18.44 -4.47 -8.99
C GLY A 50 18.11 -4.75 -10.47
N LEU A 51 16.83 -4.81 -10.83
CA LEU A 51 16.34 -5.05 -12.19
C LEU A 51 16.10 -3.77 -12.99
N ASP A 52 16.41 -2.62 -12.41
CA ASP A 52 16.44 -1.35 -13.13
C ASP A 52 17.62 -1.41 -14.10
N GLN A 53 17.30 -1.71 -15.36
CA GLN A 53 18.29 -1.72 -16.42
C GLN A 53 18.89 -0.33 -16.52
N LYS A 54 20.16 -0.21 -16.14
CA LYS A 54 21.03 0.65 -16.94
C LYS A 54 20.95 0.04 -18.33
N LEU A 55 20.27 0.73 -19.23
CA LEU A 55 20.59 0.61 -20.63
C LEU A 55 22.05 1.05 -20.70
N ASP A 56 22.96 0.08 -20.62
CA ASP A 56 24.32 0.26 -21.09
C ASP A 56 24.20 0.56 -22.59
N GLN A 57 24.06 1.84 -22.91
CA GLN A 57 24.28 2.45 -24.22
C GLN A 57 25.11 3.71 -24.01
#